data_AF-A0A9C7TBX4-F1
#
_entry.id   AF-A0A9C7TBX4-F1
#
_cell.length_a   1.000
_cell.length_b   1.000
_cell.length_c   1.000
_cell.angle_alpha   90.00
_cell.angle_beta   90.00
_cell.angle_gamma   90.00
#
_symmetry.space_group_name_H-M   'P 1'
#
loop_
_entity.id
_entity.type
_entity.pdbx_description
1 polymer ?
#
loop_
_entity_poly.entity_id
_entity_poly.type
_entity_poly.pdbx_seq_one_letter_code
_entity_poly.pdbx_strand_id
1 'polypeptide(L)'
;MGYLTLVTIGLVAGTASGLLGIGGGVILVPALTLLVGLDVHKAVGISLATIIPTAISGTLKHYSAGNVDLKVVAFIIVGSVAGGYLGATLSQHLPSLVLRRIFGGFMILVALRMLIK
;
A
#
# COMPACT_ATOMS: atom_id res chain seq x y z
N MET A 1 12.27 -19.57 5.91
CA MET A 1 12.63 -18.15 5.66
C MET A 1 12.69 -17.44 7.00
N GLY A 2 13.81 -16.81 7.32
CA GLY A 2 14.08 -16.26 8.66
C GLY A 2 13.46 -14.87 8.85
N TYR A 3 13.22 -14.49 10.11
CA TYR A 3 12.77 -13.15 10.51
C TYR A 3 13.64 -12.02 9.91
N LEU A 4 14.92 -12.30 9.64
CA LEU A 4 15.85 -11.39 8.99
C LEU A 4 15.36 -10.91 7.62
N THR A 5 14.77 -11.80 6.80
CA THR A 5 14.27 -11.48 5.47
C THR A 5 13.10 -10.49 5.53
N LEU A 6 12.20 -10.67 6.50
CA LEU A 6 11.07 -9.77 6.74
C LEU A 6 11.53 -8.38 7.18
N VAL A 7 12.55 -8.31 8.03
CA VAL A 7 13.14 -7.03 8.47
C VAL A 7 13.76 -6.29 7.28
N THR A 8 14.54 -6.97 6.43
CA THR A 8 15.11 -6.34 5.23
C THR A 8 14.05 -5.87 4.25
N ILE A 9 13.01 -6.68 4.00
CA ILE A 9 11.90 -6.31 3.12
C ILE A 9 11.17 -5.09 3.69
N GLY A 10 10.87 -5.09 4.98
CA GLY A 10 10.20 -3.97 5.65
C GLY A 10 11.02 -2.68 5.61
N LEU A 11 12.34 -2.76 5.82
CA LEU A 11 13.24 -1.61 5.74
C LEU A 11 13.27 -1.01 4.34
N VAL A 12 13.47 -1.84 3.31
CA VAL A 12 13.54 -1.39 1.91
C VAL A 12 12.18 -0.86 1.44
N ALA A 13 11.11 -1.60 1.71
CA ALA A 13 9.76 -1.18 1.31
C ALA A 13 9.32 0.09 2.04
N GLY A 14 9.62 0.22 3.34
CA GLY A 14 9.28 1.40 4.14
C GLY A 14 10.04 2.65 3.70
N THR A 15 11.36 2.54 3.48
CA THR A 15 12.18 3.65 2.98
C THR A 15 11.76 4.08 1.58
N ALA A 16 11.62 3.13 0.65
CA ALA A 16 11.15 3.44 -0.70
C ALA A 16 9.75 4.05 -0.70
N SER A 17 8.83 3.51 0.10
CA SER A 17 7.47 4.05 0.23
C SER A 17 7.45 5.46 0.82
N GLY A 18 8.29 5.74 1.81
CA GLY A 18 8.40 7.07 2.41
C GLY A 18 9.01 8.11 1.47
N LEU A 19 9.98 7.72 0.66
CA LEU A 19 10.63 8.60 -0.33
C LEU A 19 9.75 8.86 -1.55
N LEU A 20 9.08 7.82 -2.06
CA LEU A 20 8.31 7.87 -3.30
C LEU A 20 6.83 8.20 -3.07
N GLY A 21 6.34 8.17 -1.83
CA GLY A 21 4.94 8.46 -1.49
C GLY A 21 3.91 7.43 -2.01
N ILE A 22 4.37 6.27 -2.50
CA ILE A 22 3.55 5.24 -3.17
C ILE A 22 2.77 4.32 -2.22
N GLY A 23 2.87 4.50 -0.90
CA GLY A 23 2.04 3.77 0.07
C GLY A 23 2.34 2.25 0.17
N GLY A 24 3.58 1.82 -0.05
CA GLY A 24 4.11 0.51 0.33
C GLY A 24 3.64 -0.69 -0.51
N GLY A 25 2.40 -0.70 -0.97
CA GLY A 25 1.75 -1.84 -1.64
C GLY A 25 2.44 -2.29 -2.91
N VAL A 26 3.02 -1.36 -3.66
CA VAL A 26 3.70 -1.64 -4.94
C VAL A 26 4.95 -2.51 -4.74
N ILE A 27 5.62 -2.38 -3.60
CA ILE A 27 6.89 -3.08 -3.31
C ILE A 27 6.64 -4.24 -2.33
N LEU A 28 5.87 -3.99 -1.27
CA LEU A 28 5.70 -4.91 -0.16
C LEU A 28 4.82 -6.11 -0.53
N VAL A 29 3.76 -5.92 -1.33
CA VAL A 29 2.87 -7.03 -1.71
C VAL A 29 3.59 -8.03 -2.64
N PRO A 30 4.29 -7.61 -3.72
CA PRO A 30 5.09 -8.53 -4.52
C PRO A 30 6.20 -9.20 -3.72
N ALA A 31 6.88 -8.46 -2.82
CA ALA A 31 7.92 -9.04 -1.98
C ALA A 31 7.38 -10.15 -1.06
N LEU A 32 6.27 -9.92 -0.36
CA LEU A 32 5.67 -10.92 0.53
C LEU A 32 5.08 -12.12 -0.23
N THR A 33 4.52 -11.90 -1.42
CA THR A 33 3.93 -12.99 -2.22
C THR A 33 4.98 -13.82 -2.95
N LEU A 34 6.00 -13.20 -3.54
CA LEU A 34 7.01 -13.89 -4.37
C LEU A 34 8.21 -14.40 -3.55
N LEU A 35 8.71 -13.62 -2.57
CA LEU A 35 9.90 -14.00 -1.80
C LEU A 35 9.54 -14.81 -0.55
N VAL A 36 8.42 -14.49 0.09
CA VAL A 36 7.99 -15.15 1.35
C VAL A 36 6.93 -16.23 1.09
N GLY A 37 6.24 -16.19 -0.06
CA GLY A 37 5.22 -17.18 -0.41
C GLY A 37 3.91 -17.00 0.35
N LEU A 38 3.64 -15.81 0.89
CA LEU A 38 2.35 -15.52 1.53
C LEU A 38 1.23 -15.48 0.49
N ASP A 39 0.06 -15.96 0.91
CA ASP A 39 -1.17 -15.75 0.17
C ASP A 39 -1.44 -14.25 -0.03
N VAL A 40 -1.98 -13.89 -1.20
CA VAL A 40 -2.17 -12.50 -1.62
C VAL A 40 -3.05 -11.74 -0.64
N HIS A 41 -4.10 -12.35 -0.07
CA HIS A 41 -4.96 -11.69 0.91
C HIS A 41 -4.17 -11.28 2.16
N LYS A 42 -3.28 -12.16 2.65
CA LYS A 42 -2.43 -11.85 3.81
C LYS A 42 -1.38 -10.79 3.47
N ALA A 43 -0.76 -10.88 2.30
CA ALA A 43 0.24 -9.91 1.86
C ALA A 43 -0.35 -8.49 1.71
N VAL A 44 -1.55 -8.37 1.13
CA VAL A 44 -2.27 -7.08 1.03
C VAL A 44 -2.59 -6.54 2.43
N GLY A 45 -3.11 -7.38 3.34
CA GLY A 45 -3.43 -6.97 4.70
C GLY A 45 -2.21 -6.46 5.48
N ILE A 46 -1.09 -7.20 5.43
CA ILE A 46 0.17 -6.78 6.06
C ILE A 46 0.64 -5.46 5.46
N SER A 47 0.56 -5.31 4.13
CA SER A 47 0.97 -4.07 3.48
C SER A 47 0.14 -2.88 3.96
N LEU A 48 -1.18 -3.01 4.07
CA LEU A 48 -2.03 -1.93 4.59
C LEU A 48 -1.67 -1.56 6.03
N ALA A 49 -1.37 -2.54 6.88
CA ALA A 49 -0.93 -2.29 8.25
C ALA A 49 0.37 -1.47 8.31
N THR A 50 1.33 -1.71 7.41
CA THR A 50 2.57 -0.93 7.35
C THR A 50 2.38 0.52 6.85
N ILE A 51 1.28 0.81 6.16
CA ILE A 51 0.97 2.18 5.72
C ILE A 51 0.60 3.07 6.90
N ILE A 52 -0.02 2.53 7.96
CA ILE A 52 -0.48 3.31 9.12
C ILE A 52 0.65 4.17 9.73
N PRO A 53 1.80 3.61 10.17
CA PRO A 53 2.87 4.42 10.78
C PRO A 53 3.53 5.39 9.79
N THR A 54 3.65 5.01 8.51
CA THR A 54 4.24 5.88 7.48
C THR A 54 3.32 7.04 7.12
N ALA A 55 2.01 6.80 7.03
CA ALA A 55 0.99 7.81 6.79
C ALA A 55 0.88 8.79 7.96
N ILE A 56 0.93 8.31 9.22
CA ILE A 56 0.96 9.19 10.40
C ILE A 56 2.19 10.10 10.34
N SER A 57 3.37 9.52 10.11
CA SER A 57 4.63 10.28 10.05
C SER A 57 4.62 11.33 8.93
N GLY A 58 4.16 10.96 7.73
CA GLY A 58 4.04 11.88 6.59
C GLY A 58 3.02 12.99 6.86
N THR A 59 1.86 12.65 7.41
CA THR A 59 0.78 13.61 7.73
C THR A 59 1.25 14.63 8.75
N LEU A 60 1.90 14.19 9.84
CA LEU A 60 2.42 15.10 10.86
C LEU A 60 3.44 16.10 10.29
N LYS A 61 4.32 15.64 9.40
CA LYS A 61 5.32 16.49 8.75
C LYS A 61 4.69 17.49 7.78
N HIS A 62 3.70 17.07 6.99
CA HIS A 62 3.00 17.97 6.08
C HIS A 62 2.12 18.99 6.83
N TYR A 63 1.50 18.56 7.92
CA TYR A 63 0.70 19.42 8.79
C TYR A 63 1.56 20.49 9.46
N SER A 64 2.71 20.11 10.03
CA SER A 64 3.63 21.08 10.65
C SER A 64 4.25 22.05 9.64
N ALA A 65 4.40 21.65 8.39
CA ALA A 65 4.87 22.51 7.30
C ALA A 65 3.78 23.48 6.75
N GLY A 66 2.56 23.45 7.28
CA GLY A 66 1.46 24.33 6.83
C GLY A 66 0.90 23.98 5.45
N ASN A 67 1.24 22.82 4.89
CA ASN A 67 0.86 22.40 3.54
C ASN A 67 -0.49 21.65 3.48
N VAL A 68 -1.32 21.76 4.53
CA VAL A 68 -2.54 20.97 4.68
C VAL A 68 -3.77 21.86 4.63
N ASP A 69 -4.56 21.71 3.58
CA ASP A 69 -5.90 22.28 3.51
C ASP A 69 -6.91 21.33 4.16
N LEU A 70 -7.44 21.74 5.32
CA LEU A 70 -8.39 20.95 6.11
C LEU A 70 -9.70 20.65 5.37
N LYS A 71 -10.15 21.52 4.46
CA LYS A 71 -11.36 21.25 3.66
C LYS A 71 -11.11 20.10 2.69
N VAL A 72 -9.96 20.12 2.01
CA VAL A 72 -9.57 19.06 1.08
C VAL A 72 -9.39 17.74 1.83
N VAL A 73 -8.75 17.77 3.01
CA VAL A 73 -8.58 16.58 3.86
C VAL A 73 -9.92 15.95 4.22
N ALA A 74 -10.94 16.74 4.57
CA ALA A 74 -12.26 16.21 4.92
C ALA A 74 -12.87 15.39 3.76
N PHE A 75 -12.81 15.90 2.53
CA PHE A 75 -13.29 15.17 1.35
C PHE A 75 -12.46 13.90 1.08
N ILE A 76 -11.13 14.00 1.23
CA ILE A 76 -10.23 12.84 1.07
C ILE A 76 -10.54 11.76 2.10
N ILE A 77 -10.78 12.11 3.37
CA ILE A 77 -11.12 11.15 4.42
C ILE A 77 -12.40 10.41 4.06
N VAL A 78 -13.46 11.12 3.70
CA VAL A 78 -14.75 10.50 3.35
C VAL A 78 -14.59 9.54 2.17
N GLY A 79 -13.94 10.00 1.09
CA GLY A 79 -13.70 9.17 -0.09
C GLY A 79 -12.81 7.96 0.19
N SER A 80 -11.75 8.13 0.99
CA SER A 80 -10.79 7.07 1.31
C SER A 80 -11.38 6.04 2.26
N VAL A 81 -12.19 6.45 3.24
CA VAL A 81 -12.88 5.53 4.16
C VAL A 81 -13.94 4.74 3.41
N ALA A 82 -14.78 5.40 2.61
CA ALA A 82 -15.82 4.73 1.83
C ALA A 82 -15.21 3.77 0.80
N GLY A 83 -14.23 4.24 0.02
CA GLY A 83 -13.54 3.43 -0.98
C GLY A 83 -12.73 2.29 -0.36
N GLY A 84 -12.04 2.54 0.74
CA GLY A 84 -11.28 1.54 1.49
C GLY A 84 -12.17 0.46 2.08
N TYR A 85 -13.29 0.83 2.69
CA TYR A 85 -14.26 -0.11 3.23
C TYR A 85 -14.88 -0.99 2.13
N LEU A 86 -15.40 -0.37 1.06
CA LEU A 86 -15.98 -1.10 -0.07
C LEU A 86 -14.95 -2.01 -0.75
N GLY A 87 -13.74 -1.50 -0.97
CA GLY A 87 -12.65 -2.27 -1.56
C GLY A 87 -12.21 -3.45 -0.70
N ALA A 88 -12.12 -3.27 0.62
CA ALA A 88 -11.78 -4.33 1.57
C ALA A 88 -12.87 -5.42 1.60
N THR A 89 -14.15 -5.03 1.71
CA THR A 89 -15.27 -5.97 1.69
C THR A 89 -15.31 -6.75 0.38
N LEU A 90 -15.17 -6.09 -0.77
CA LEU A 90 -15.16 -6.78 -2.06
C LEU A 90 -13.98 -7.74 -2.19
N SER A 91 -12.79 -7.33 -1.73
CA SER A 91 -11.58 -8.16 -1.79
C SER A 91 -11.70 -9.45 -0.96
N GLN A 92 -12.41 -9.42 0.17
CA GLN A 92 -12.64 -10.60 1.01
C GLN A 92 -13.54 -11.65 0.34
N HIS A 93 -14.41 -11.24 -0.59
CA HIS A 93 -15.30 -12.16 -1.32
C HIS A 93 -14.66 -12.72 -2.59
N LEU A 94 -13.50 -12.22 -3.01
CA LEU A 94 -12.82 -12.67 -4.23
C LEU A 94 -11.88 -13.84 -3.93
N PRO A 95 -11.87 -14.90 -4.78
CA PRO A 95 -10.88 -15.97 -4.68
C PRO A 95 -9.45 -15.45 -4.86
N SER A 96 -8.47 -16.05 -4.18
CA SER A 96 -7.05 -15.63 -4.22
C SER A 96 -6.50 -15.52 -5.64
N LEU A 97 -6.91 -16.40 -6.57
CA LEU A 97 -6.46 -16.35 -7.96
C LEU A 97 -6.98 -15.10 -8.71
N VAL A 98 -8.23 -14.72 -8.46
CA VAL A 98 -8.84 -13.53 -9.07
C VAL A 98 -8.20 -12.28 -8.50
N LEU A 99 -8.06 -12.20 -7.17
CA LEU A 99 -7.40 -11.08 -6.50
C LEU A 99 -5.95 -10.91 -6.97
N ARG A 100 -5.21 -12.02 -7.11
CA ARG A 100 -3.84 -12.02 -7.65
C ARG A 100 -3.77 -11.49 -9.07
N ARG A 101 -4.70 -11.88 -9.96
CA ARG A 101 -4.75 -11.37 -11.34
C ARG A 101 -5.08 -9.89 -11.40
N ILE A 102 -6.07 -9.44 -10.62
CA ILE A 102 -6.44 -8.02 -10.54
C ILE A 102 -5.26 -7.19 -10.03
N PHE A 103 -4.63 -7.62 -8.94
CA PHE A 103 -3.48 -6.92 -8.36
C PHE A 103 -2.29 -6.92 -9.33
N GLY A 104 -2.00 -8.04 -9.99
CA GLY A 104 -0.95 -8.13 -11.01
C GLY A 104 -1.20 -7.18 -12.20
N GLY A 105 -2.43 -7.13 -12.71
CA GLY A 105 -2.82 -6.18 -13.76
C GLY A 105 -2.67 -4.72 -13.32
N PHE A 106 -3.09 -4.41 -12.09
CA PHE A 106 -2.89 -3.08 -11.49
C PHE A 106 -1.40 -2.71 -11.39
N MET A 107 -0.53 -3.64 -10.97
CA MET A 107 0.92 -3.43 -10.92
C MET A 107 1.52 -3.14 -12.31
N ILE A 108 1.09 -3.86 -13.34
CA ILE A 108 1.52 -3.59 -14.73
C ILE A 108 1.11 -2.18 -15.14
N LEU A 109 -0.14 -1.77 -14.83
CA LEU A 109 -0.63 -0.43 -15.13
C LEU A 109 0.18 0.66 -14.41
N VAL A 110 0.47 0.47 -13.12
CA VAL A 110 1.33 1.38 -12.34
C VAL A 110 2.73 1.48 -12.95
N ALA A 111 3.34 0.34 -13.31
CA ALA A 111 4.66 0.30 -13.94
C ALA A 111 4.68 1.06 -15.27
N LEU A 112 3.66 0.85 -16.13
CA LEU A 112 3.53 1.59 -17.39
C LEU A 112 3.34 3.09 -17.15
N ARG A 113 2.52 3.47 -16.17
CA ARG A 113 2.31 4.88 -15.82
C ARG A 113 3.60 5.56 -15.36
N MET A 114 4.44 4.88 -14.59
CA MET A 114 5.75 5.39 -14.16
C MET A 114 6.79 5.43 -15.29
N LEU A 115 6.62 4.62 -16.34
CA LEU A 115 7.54 4.62 -17.48
C LEU A 115 7.23 5.75 -18.46
N ILE A 116 5.95 6.05 -18.66
CA ILE A 116 5.47 7.03 -19.64
C ILE A 116 5.52 8.46 -19.08
N LYS A 117 5.54 8.62 -17.76
CA LYS A 117 5.40 9.90 -17.07
C LYS A 117 6.52 10.12 -16.07
#